data_AF-A0A699L1J5-F1
#
_entry.id   AF-A0A699L1J5-F1
#
_cell.length_a   1.000
_cell.length_b   1.000
_cell.length_c   1.000
_cell.angle_alpha   90.00
_cell.angle_beta   90.00
_cell.angle_gamma   90.00
#
_symmetry.space_group_name_H-M   'P 1'
#
loop_
_entity.id
_entity.type
_entity.pdbx_description
1 polymer ?
#
loop_
_entity_poly.entity_id
_entity_poly.type
_entity_poly.pdbx_seq_one_letter_code
_entity_poly.pdbx_strand_id
1 'polypeptide(L)'
;MSLFFTSTNYKYNLIIQTSISLILTLLFTLLNIPSFILNGLHTYIHPDDVTPSNPNSNIKAAIRRPGETHGELKPRKKAKERFEFDENKAQIFRLKLNHNHLQSRLYFDQLKGVFSFTIVACVSLLVHTIIPRSSNVSIGVITNGTLIPILLGFLGFVRVLVSVTRVSMDSSGSKSSEMQLSVLVSFVGSLIAFLLVNEVFPNWVVDFEFGSLDGYAKICVSIFMGVLAGVLYVPAAKTARAYWLATDQIRCNLSMIYCGWLGRMLVYVTYLLTLFASLLWISPFADLLVNKNVGVKKVGYTNRLVGDVGMSRSDFEVFRLYCLLATGVLQMLSLRANLQMFLNESVLSWYQRLHASKVPDLTYSRRKVFLHNHYLCLAGIQFFAPSALVLLFLGLSRIEDNVLDHFPALCNLLPGSALVKEMGVFMSWWVVFVSGVFVSTNLVLYRQGVLYVS
;
A
#
# COMPACT_ATOMS: atom_id res chain seq x y z
N MET A 1 -25.45 11.96 26.76
CA MET A 1 -25.78 12.97 25.73
C MET A 1 -26.73 12.34 24.71
N SER A 2 -27.92 11.93 25.15
CA SER A 2 -28.78 10.94 24.48
C SER A 2 -30.22 11.42 24.28
N LEU A 3 -30.47 12.74 24.25
CA LEU A 3 -31.84 13.28 24.30
C LEU A 3 -32.21 14.26 23.18
N PHE A 4 -31.38 14.43 22.14
CA PHE A 4 -31.70 15.38 21.05
C PHE A 4 -31.97 14.77 19.67
N PHE A 5 -31.96 13.44 19.53
CA PHE A 5 -32.17 12.79 18.23
C PHE A 5 -33.33 11.80 18.29
N THR A 6 -34.57 12.30 18.32
CA THR A 6 -35.75 11.46 18.14
C THR A 6 -36.69 12.01 17.08
N SER A 7 -36.97 11.16 16.09
CA SER A 7 -38.16 11.11 15.23
C SER A 7 -38.14 11.81 13.85
N THR A 8 -37.29 12.80 13.57
CA THR A 8 -37.24 13.47 12.23
C THR A 8 -36.02 13.08 11.37
N ASN A 9 -35.25 12.07 11.78
CA ASN A 9 -33.82 11.89 11.47
C ASN A 9 -33.40 11.29 10.11
N TYR A 10 -34.29 10.71 9.31
CA TYR A 10 -33.85 9.90 8.15
C TYR A 10 -33.30 10.73 6.97
N LYS A 11 -33.97 11.84 6.62
CA LYS A 11 -33.46 12.77 5.59
C LYS A 11 -32.18 13.49 6.05
N TYR A 12 -32.07 13.75 7.35
CA TYR A 12 -30.89 14.39 7.91
C TYR A 12 -29.66 13.48 7.89
N ASN A 13 -29.79 12.16 8.03
CA ASN A 13 -28.64 11.27 7.95
C ASN A 13 -27.95 11.31 6.58
N LEU A 14 -28.73 11.32 5.49
CA LEU A 14 -28.18 11.47 4.13
C LEU A 14 -27.58 12.87 3.90
N ILE A 15 -28.23 13.92 4.38
CA ILE A 15 -27.74 15.31 4.27
C ILE A 15 -26.47 15.52 5.13
N ILE A 16 -26.39 14.89 6.31
CA ILE A 16 -25.24 14.93 7.19
C ILE A 16 -24.08 14.16 6.56
N GLN A 17 -24.33 12.98 5.99
CA GLN A 17 -23.27 12.18 5.38
C GLN A 17 -22.75 12.81 4.08
N THR A 18 -23.64 13.37 3.24
CA THR A 18 -23.22 14.15 2.07
C THR A 18 -22.49 15.43 2.46
N SER A 19 -22.98 16.18 3.45
CA SER A 19 -22.32 17.42 3.88
C SER A 19 -20.98 17.15 4.54
N ILE A 20 -20.84 16.12 5.39
CA ILE A 20 -19.56 15.70 5.95
C ILE A 20 -18.61 15.24 4.84
N SER A 21 -19.05 14.40 3.90
CA SER A 21 -18.21 13.98 2.77
C SER A 21 -17.77 15.18 1.93
N LEU A 22 -18.66 16.15 1.70
CA LEU A 22 -18.36 17.35 0.92
C LEU A 22 -17.40 18.28 1.65
N ILE A 23 -17.66 18.59 2.92
CA ILE A 23 -16.76 19.38 3.79
C ILE A 23 -15.39 18.70 3.87
N LEU A 24 -15.36 17.38 4.00
CA LEU A 24 -14.12 16.63 4.05
C LEU A 24 -13.38 16.72 2.71
N THR A 25 -14.04 16.49 1.56
CA THR A 25 -13.41 16.67 0.25
C THR A 25 -12.89 18.09 0.04
N LEU A 26 -13.62 19.10 0.50
CA LEU A 26 -13.25 20.51 0.41
C LEU A 26 -12.07 20.83 1.33
N LEU A 27 -12.05 20.30 2.55
CA LEU A 27 -10.95 20.47 3.49
C LEU A 27 -9.67 19.76 3.00
N PHE A 28 -9.79 18.56 2.43
CA PHE A 28 -8.65 17.83 1.85
C PHE A 28 -8.09 18.51 0.59
N THR A 29 -8.95 19.11 -0.24
CA THR A 29 -8.52 19.85 -1.43
C THR A 29 -7.86 21.17 -1.07
N LEU A 30 -8.38 21.89 -0.05
CA LEU A 30 -7.80 23.14 0.44
C LEU A 30 -6.50 22.95 1.22
N LEU A 31 -6.44 21.96 2.12
CA LEU A 31 -5.25 21.73 2.97
C LEU A 31 -4.13 20.97 2.27
N ASN A 32 -4.35 20.47 1.04
CA ASN A 32 -3.37 19.67 0.29
C ASN A 32 -2.71 18.58 1.16
N ILE A 33 -3.48 17.88 1.99
CA ILE A 33 -2.99 16.91 2.99
C ILE A 33 -2.01 15.86 2.42
N PRO A 34 -2.19 15.31 1.20
CA PRO A 34 -1.21 14.40 0.60
C PRO A 34 0.18 15.03 0.46
N SER A 35 0.23 16.34 0.17
CA SER A 35 1.49 17.08 0.08
C SER A 35 2.12 17.35 1.44
N PHE A 36 1.32 17.48 2.51
CA PHE A 36 1.82 17.67 3.87
C PHE A 36 2.54 16.41 4.38
N ILE A 37 2.00 15.23 4.07
CA ILE A 37 2.61 13.94 4.44
C ILE A 37 3.96 13.73 3.75
N LEU A 38 4.09 14.23 2.52
CA LEU A 38 5.31 14.18 1.71
C LEU A 38 6.26 15.34 1.97
N ASN A 39 5.81 16.39 2.66
CA ASN A 39 6.59 17.59 2.90
C ASN A 39 7.78 17.29 3.82
N GLY A 40 8.93 17.86 3.49
CA GLY A 40 10.17 17.65 4.25
C GLY A 40 10.82 16.29 4.04
N LEU A 41 10.40 15.50 3.05
CA LEU A 41 11.20 14.38 2.55
C LEU A 41 12.53 14.89 1.99
N HIS A 42 13.60 14.12 2.18
CA HIS A 42 14.92 14.48 1.71
C HIS A 42 15.20 13.81 0.38
N THR A 43 15.35 14.64 -0.64
CA THR A 43 15.82 14.23 -1.96
C THR A 43 17.29 14.58 -2.14
N TYR A 44 17.88 13.95 -3.15
CA TYR A 44 19.29 14.05 -3.43
C TYR A 44 19.47 14.63 -4.82
N ILE A 45 20.36 15.60 -4.97
CA ILE A 45 20.75 16.15 -6.26
C ILE A 45 22.26 16.03 -6.38
N HIS A 46 22.67 15.53 -7.54
CA HIS A 46 24.06 15.61 -7.97
C HIS A 46 24.24 16.98 -8.62
N PRO A 47 25.25 17.78 -8.25
CA PRO A 47 25.56 18.99 -9.00
C PRO A 47 25.78 18.59 -10.46
N ASP A 48 25.05 19.24 -11.36
CA ASP A 48 25.50 19.30 -12.76
C ASP A 48 26.79 20.12 -12.78
N ASP A 49 27.63 19.96 -13.81
CA ASP A 49 28.91 20.65 -13.93
C ASP A 49 28.75 22.18 -13.85
N VAL A 50 28.67 22.75 -12.63
CA VAL A 50 28.65 24.20 -12.39
C VAL A 50 30.09 24.67 -12.18
N THR A 51 30.95 24.36 -13.14
CA THR A 51 32.21 25.07 -13.36
C THR A 51 32.58 24.99 -14.84
N PRO A 52 32.34 26.04 -15.64
CA PRO A 52 33.14 26.22 -16.84
C PRO A 52 34.57 26.50 -16.38
N SER A 53 35.49 25.55 -16.58
CA SER A 53 36.93 25.75 -16.41
C SER A 53 37.52 26.68 -17.48
N ASN A 54 36.76 27.63 -18.00
CA ASN A 54 37.25 28.62 -18.95
C ASN A 54 36.40 29.89 -18.93
N PRO A 55 36.97 31.06 -18.59
CA PRO A 55 36.25 32.33 -18.62
C PRO A 55 35.85 32.79 -20.04
N ASN A 56 36.20 32.03 -21.09
CA ASN A 56 35.91 32.37 -22.48
C ASN A 56 34.88 31.47 -23.17
N SER A 57 34.23 30.51 -22.49
CA SER A 57 33.19 29.68 -23.12
C SER A 57 31.79 30.20 -22.83
N ASN A 58 31.31 31.11 -23.69
CA ASN A 58 29.90 31.49 -23.79
C ASN A 58 29.04 30.29 -24.25
N ILE A 59 28.59 29.42 -23.34
CA ILE A 59 27.51 28.46 -23.64
C ILE A 59 26.49 28.47 -22.49
N LYS A 60 25.35 29.10 -22.80
CA LYS A 60 24.12 29.16 -22.01
C LYS A 60 23.54 27.76 -21.76
N ALA A 61 22.92 27.61 -20.59
CA ALA A 61 22.16 26.47 -20.15
C ALA A 61 21.16 25.95 -21.20
N ALA A 62 21.00 24.61 -21.21
CA ALA A 62 20.23 23.84 -22.16
C ALA A 62 18.70 24.02 -22.03
N ILE A 63 18.20 25.15 -22.54
CA ILE A 63 16.83 25.25 -23.08
C ILE A 63 16.98 25.76 -24.52
N ARG A 64 17.07 24.86 -25.51
CA ARG A 64 17.00 25.23 -26.93
C ARG A 64 15.60 24.95 -27.47
N ARG A 65 14.94 26.01 -27.96
CA ARG A 65 13.83 25.95 -28.93
C ARG A 65 14.35 25.36 -30.26
N PRO A 66 13.49 24.75 -31.10
CA PRO A 66 13.93 24.13 -32.34
C PRO A 66 14.39 25.21 -33.33
N GLY A 67 15.60 25.03 -33.88
CA GLY A 67 16.21 25.92 -34.84
C GLY A 67 17.50 25.32 -35.41
N GLU A 68 17.39 24.93 -36.68
CA GLU A 68 18.36 24.60 -37.73
C GLU A 68 19.76 24.03 -37.39
N THR A 69 19.91 22.77 -37.80
CA THR A 69 21.15 22.04 -38.12
C THR A 69 22.09 22.86 -38.98
N HIS A 70 23.33 23.06 -38.54
CA HIS A 70 24.58 22.87 -39.30
C HIS A 70 25.77 23.12 -38.36
N GLY A 71 26.60 22.09 -38.16
CA GLY A 71 27.80 22.16 -37.33
C GLY A 71 28.60 20.86 -37.39
N GLU A 72 29.69 20.89 -38.15
CA GLU A 72 30.56 19.76 -38.47
C GLU A 72 31.14 19.07 -37.22
N LEU A 73 31.06 17.74 -37.19
CA LEU A 73 31.63 16.87 -36.16
C LEU A 73 33.15 16.75 -36.34
N LYS A 74 33.93 17.55 -35.61
CA LYS A 74 35.37 17.31 -35.45
C LYS A 74 35.61 16.14 -34.48
N PRO A 75 36.41 15.11 -34.85
CA PRO A 75 36.70 13.98 -33.97
C PRO A 75 37.58 14.40 -32.79
N ARG A 76 37.09 14.18 -31.57
CA ARG A 76 37.78 14.46 -30.30
C ARG A 76 38.98 13.52 -30.15
N LYS A 77 40.20 14.06 -30.22
CA LYS A 77 41.44 13.34 -29.89
C LYS A 77 41.36 12.87 -28.43
N LYS A 78 41.46 11.57 -28.19
CA LYS A 78 41.56 10.99 -26.84
C LYS A 78 42.95 11.33 -26.28
N ALA A 79 43.00 12.31 -25.39
CA ALA A 79 44.17 12.53 -24.53
C ALA A 79 44.25 11.35 -23.56
N LYS A 80 45.44 10.75 -23.46
CA LYS A 80 45.78 9.66 -22.54
C LYS A 80 46.06 10.28 -21.16
N GLU A 81 45.10 11.00 -20.60
CA GLU A 81 45.17 11.50 -19.23
C GLU A 81 44.92 10.33 -18.28
N ARG A 82 45.80 10.16 -17.29
CA ARG A 82 45.53 9.30 -16.15
C ARG A 82 44.26 9.85 -15.50
N PHE A 83 43.20 9.03 -15.46
CA PHE A 83 41.94 9.42 -14.85
C PHE A 83 42.15 9.59 -13.35
N GLU A 84 42.39 10.83 -12.91
CA GLU A 84 42.32 11.20 -11.50
C GLU A 84 40.87 11.50 -11.16
N PHE A 85 40.34 10.75 -10.21
CA PHE A 85 38.97 10.90 -9.74
C PHE A 85 38.84 12.19 -8.93
N ASP A 86 37.97 13.09 -9.38
CA ASP A 86 37.69 14.37 -8.72
C ASP A 86 36.58 14.20 -7.68
N GLU A 87 36.97 14.08 -6.40
CA GLU A 87 36.06 13.90 -5.27
C GLU A 87 35.05 15.05 -5.12
N ASN A 88 35.40 16.26 -5.55
CA ASN A 88 34.49 17.42 -5.48
C ASN A 88 33.30 17.27 -6.44
N LYS A 89 33.47 16.54 -7.55
CA LYS A 89 32.38 16.23 -8.49
C LYS A 89 31.45 15.14 -7.99
N ALA A 90 31.83 14.40 -6.97
CA ALA A 90 31.02 13.30 -6.44
C ALA A 90 30.06 13.72 -5.31
N GLN A 91 30.09 14.99 -4.87
CA GLN A 91 29.28 15.43 -3.74
C GLN A 91 27.77 15.35 -4.04
N ILE A 92 27.00 14.81 -3.09
CA ILE A 92 25.53 14.77 -3.16
C ILE A 92 24.95 15.83 -2.23
N PHE A 93 24.09 16.70 -2.78
CA PHE A 93 23.34 17.65 -1.99
C PHE A 93 22.01 17.06 -1.52
N ARG A 94 21.70 17.25 -0.24
CA ARG A 94 20.44 16.87 0.38
C ARG A 94 19.48 18.05 0.37
N LEU A 95 18.38 17.93 -0.36
CA LEU A 95 17.35 18.96 -0.48
C LEU A 95 16.06 18.50 0.19
N LYS A 96 15.49 19.37 1.02
CA LYS A 96 14.15 19.16 1.59
C LYS A 96 13.13 19.48 0.49
N LEU A 97 12.28 18.51 0.16
CA LEU A 97 11.19 18.73 -0.78
C LEU A 97 10.18 19.72 -0.18
N ASN A 98 9.91 20.77 -0.95
CA ASN A 98 8.85 21.73 -0.70
C ASN A 98 7.62 21.39 -1.57
N HIS A 99 6.47 21.95 -1.23
CA HIS A 99 5.19 21.73 -1.93
C HIS A 99 5.30 21.95 -3.45
N ASN A 100 5.95 23.05 -3.87
CA ASN A 100 6.12 23.38 -5.29
C ASN A 100 6.98 22.35 -6.05
N HIS A 101 7.96 21.73 -5.37
CA HIS A 101 8.78 20.67 -5.97
C HIS A 101 7.97 19.39 -6.16
N LEU A 102 7.09 19.05 -5.21
CA LEU A 102 6.20 17.88 -5.32
C LEU A 102 5.18 18.03 -6.44
N GLN A 103 4.60 19.23 -6.60
CA GLN A 103 3.62 19.50 -7.66
C GLN A 103 4.19 19.30 -9.07
N SER A 104 5.48 19.58 -9.26
CA SER A 104 6.17 19.40 -10.55
C SER A 104 6.45 17.93 -10.92
N ARG A 105 6.15 16.96 -10.04
CA ARG A 105 6.47 15.55 -10.26
C ARG A 105 5.39 14.83 -11.04
N LEU A 106 5.83 13.84 -11.81
CA LEU A 106 4.95 12.95 -12.55
C LEU A 106 4.03 12.20 -11.57
N TYR A 107 2.75 12.03 -11.93
CA TYR A 107 1.73 11.34 -11.13
C TYR A 107 1.32 12.01 -9.81
N PHE A 108 1.72 13.27 -9.55
CA PHE A 108 1.31 13.99 -8.34
C PHE A 108 -0.22 14.12 -8.21
N ASP A 109 -0.92 14.46 -9.31
CA ASP A 109 -2.38 14.58 -9.30
C ASP A 109 -3.09 13.25 -9.05
N GLN A 110 -2.52 12.15 -9.55
CA GLN A 110 -3.05 10.81 -9.30
C GLN A 110 -2.86 10.42 -7.83
N LEU A 111 -1.68 10.67 -7.26
CA LEU A 111 -1.42 10.42 -5.84
C LEU A 111 -2.34 11.24 -4.94
N LYS A 112 -2.49 12.55 -5.22
CA LYS A 112 -3.41 13.43 -4.49
C LYS A 112 -4.84 12.90 -4.57
N GLY A 113 -5.29 12.54 -5.78
CA GLY A 113 -6.62 11.99 -6.01
C GLY A 113 -6.87 10.68 -5.28
N VAL A 114 -5.96 9.71 -5.37
CA VAL A 114 -6.11 8.42 -4.68
C VAL A 114 -6.19 8.63 -3.17
N PHE A 115 -5.27 9.41 -2.60
CA PHE A 115 -5.20 9.63 -1.15
C PHE A 115 -6.44 10.36 -0.59
N SER A 116 -6.92 11.40 -1.29
CA SER A 116 -8.12 12.11 -0.88
C SER A 116 -9.36 11.23 -0.96
N PHE A 117 -9.54 10.46 -2.05
CA PHE A 117 -10.73 9.61 -2.21
C PHE A 117 -10.76 8.47 -1.21
N THR A 118 -9.62 7.84 -0.91
CA THR A 118 -9.55 6.76 0.09
C THR A 118 -9.85 7.24 1.49
N ILE A 119 -9.33 8.41 1.90
CA ILE A 119 -9.63 8.94 3.23
C ILE A 119 -11.09 9.38 3.33
N VAL A 120 -11.60 10.04 2.29
CA VAL A 120 -13.01 10.44 2.25
C VAL A 120 -13.92 9.21 2.34
N ALA A 121 -13.61 8.13 1.62
CA ALA A 121 -14.33 6.87 1.70
C ALA A 121 -14.19 6.22 3.09
N CYS A 122 -12.99 6.19 3.69
CA CYS A 122 -12.82 5.63 5.04
C CYS A 122 -13.59 6.41 6.09
N VAL A 123 -13.56 7.75 6.04
CA VAL A 123 -14.30 8.58 6.98
C VAL A 123 -15.80 8.48 6.77
N SER A 124 -16.28 8.40 5.52
CA SER A 124 -17.71 8.21 5.26
C SER A 124 -18.22 6.85 5.76
N LEU A 125 -17.39 5.81 5.68
CA LEU A 125 -17.66 4.49 6.25
C LEU A 125 -17.61 4.50 7.78
N LEU A 126 -16.65 5.20 8.40
CA LEU A 126 -16.58 5.36 9.85
C LEU A 126 -17.79 6.13 10.40
N VAL A 127 -18.17 7.23 9.75
CA VAL A 127 -19.37 8.00 10.11
C VAL A 127 -20.61 7.12 10.06
N HIS A 128 -20.73 6.26 9.04
CA HIS A 128 -21.81 5.30 8.94
C HIS A 128 -21.85 4.31 10.13
N THR A 129 -20.70 3.88 10.65
CA THR A 129 -20.64 2.98 11.82
C THR A 129 -20.99 3.65 13.15
N ILE A 130 -20.82 4.98 13.26
CA ILE A 130 -21.03 5.74 14.52
C ILE A 130 -22.47 6.24 14.63
N ILE A 131 -23.16 6.50 13.51
CA ILE A 131 -24.54 7.00 13.53
C ILE A 131 -25.48 5.88 13.99
N PRO A 132 -26.23 6.05 15.10
CA PRO A 132 -27.14 5.02 15.61
C PRO A 132 -28.27 4.74 14.62
N ARG A 133 -28.51 3.46 14.33
CA ARG A 133 -29.58 2.99 13.45
C ARG A 133 -30.83 2.64 14.25
N SER A 134 -31.98 3.20 13.88
CA SER A 134 -33.27 2.74 14.41
C SER A 134 -33.73 1.49 13.65
N SER A 135 -34.06 0.44 14.40
CA SER A 135 -34.33 -0.94 13.97
C SER A 135 -35.65 -1.15 13.22
N ASN A 136 -36.32 -0.11 12.72
CA ASN A 136 -37.72 -0.25 12.33
C ASN A 136 -37.92 -0.07 10.83
N VAL A 137 -38.17 -1.22 10.20
CA VAL A 137 -38.94 -1.43 8.96
C VAL A 137 -38.27 -0.95 7.67
N SER A 138 -38.34 -1.83 6.68
CA SER A 138 -38.00 -1.74 5.27
C SER A 138 -38.33 -0.38 4.62
N ILE A 139 -37.45 0.60 4.78
CA ILE A 139 -37.51 1.86 4.02
C ILE A 139 -36.16 2.00 3.32
N GLY A 140 -36.19 1.75 2.01
CA GLY A 140 -35.13 1.83 0.97
C GLY A 140 -33.69 2.27 1.33
N VAL A 141 -32.74 1.71 0.59
CA VAL A 141 -31.30 2.05 0.60
C VAL A 141 -31.02 3.57 0.49
N ILE A 142 -31.91 4.31 -0.19
CA ILE A 142 -31.80 5.76 -0.39
C ILE A 142 -32.18 6.54 0.88
N THR A 143 -33.17 6.08 1.64
CA THR A 143 -33.67 6.77 2.84
C THR A 143 -32.79 6.54 4.07
N ASN A 144 -32.02 5.45 4.11
CA ASN A 144 -31.10 5.16 5.21
C ASN A 144 -29.73 5.84 5.08
N GLY A 145 -29.46 6.57 3.99
CA GLY A 145 -28.17 7.22 3.76
C GLY A 145 -27.03 6.29 3.37
N THR A 146 -27.27 4.97 3.37
CA THR A 146 -26.23 3.93 3.22
C THR A 146 -25.70 3.78 1.80
N LEU A 147 -26.41 4.30 0.80
CA LEU A 147 -25.97 4.33 -0.60
C LEU A 147 -24.66 5.10 -0.81
N ILE A 148 -24.49 6.24 -0.13
CA ILE A 148 -23.34 7.14 -0.33
C ILE A 148 -22.01 6.51 0.12
N PRO A 149 -21.88 5.96 1.34
CA PRO A 149 -20.64 5.32 1.75
C PRO A 149 -20.33 4.05 0.93
N ILE A 150 -21.34 3.31 0.46
CA ILE A 150 -21.12 2.18 -0.46
C ILE A 150 -20.58 2.66 -1.80
N LEU A 151 -21.19 3.67 -2.41
CA LEU A 151 -20.76 4.23 -3.70
C LEU A 151 -19.35 4.83 -3.59
N LEU A 152 -19.06 5.58 -2.53
CA LEU A 152 -17.75 6.16 -2.27
C LEU A 152 -16.70 5.09 -1.97
N GLY A 153 -17.05 4.05 -1.22
CA GLY A 153 -16.18 2.90 -0.95
C GLY A 153 -15.84 2.14 -2.22
N PHE A 154 -16.84 1.83 -3.06
CA PHE A 154 -16.64 1.16 -4.34
C PHE A 154 -15.85 2.02 -5.35
N LEU A 155 -16.18 3.31 -5.47
CA LEU A 155 -15.44 4.24 -6.32
C LEU A 155 -13.99 4.40 -5.85
N GLY A 156 -13.78 4.48 -4.54
CA GLY A 156 -12.46 4.49 -3.92
C GLY A 156 -11.67 3.22 -4.25
N PHE A 157 -12.31 2.06 -4.14
CA PHE A 157 -11.72 0.76 -4.48
C PHE A 157 -11.29 0.71 -5.95
N VAL A 158 -12.19 1.02 -6.88
CA VAL A 158 -11.90 1.02 -8.33
C VAL A 158 -10.78 2.01 -8.64
N ARG A 159 -10.81 3.21 -8.03
CA ARG A 159 -9.77 4.22 -8.26
C ARG A 159 -8.40 3.76 -7.78
N VAL A 160 -8.30 3.13 -6.62
CA VAL A 160 -7.05 2.54 -6.12
C VAL A 160 -6.57 1.46 -7.08
N LEU A 161 -7.44 0.51 -7.45
CA LEU A 161 -7.08 -0.60 -8.32
C LEU A 161 -6.59 -0.13 -9.71
N VAL A 162 -7.30 0.80 -10.35
CA VAL A 162 -6.92 1.38 -11.65
C VAL A 162 -5.61 2.17 -11.55
N SER A 163 -5.43 2.94 -10.47
CA SER A 163 -4.21 3.73 -10.30
C SER A 163 -2.99 2.81 -10.10
N VAL A 164 -3.13 1.74 -9.33
CA VAL A 164 -2.03 0.82 -9.02
C VAL A 164 -1.70 -0.07 -10.21
N THR A 165 -2.70 -0.57 -10.92
CA THR A 165 -2.48 -1.33 -12.17
C THR A 165 -1.78 -0.46 -13.20
N ARG A 166 -2.27 0.77 -13.45
CA ARG A 166 -1.64 1.71 -14.39
C ARG A 166 -0.18 1.99 -14.02
N VAL A 167 0.06 2.31 -12.75
CA VAL A 167 1.40 2.58 -12.21
C VAL A 167 2.29 1.34 -12.30
N SER A 168 1.75 0.16 -12.05
CA SER A 168 2.49 -1.10 -12.06
C SER A 168 2.65 -1.67 -13.46
N MET A 169 2.03 -1.11 -14.50
CA MET A 169 2.25 -1.49 -15.90
C MET A 169 3.15 -0.50 -16.64
N ASP A 170 3.48 0.64 -16.02
CA ASP A 170 4.36 1.63 -16.63
C ASP A 170 5.78 1.06 -16.76
N SER A 171 6.17 0.75 -18.00
CA SER A 171 7.46 0.17 -18.37
C SER A 171 8.67 0.99 -17.91
N SER A 172 8.46 2.28 -17.62
CA SER A 172 9.51 3.21 -17.23
C SER A 172 9.89 3.12 -15.75
N GLY A 173 8.99 2.59 -14.91
CA GLY A 173 9.10 2.64 -13.44
C GLY A 173 9.30 1.29 -12.75
N SER A 174 9.20 0.17 -13.47
CA SER A 174 9.41 -1.18 -12.94
C SER A 174 10.22 -2.03 -13.92
N LYS A 175 11.01 -2.96 -13.38
CA LYS A 175 11.88 -3.83 -14.18
C LYS A 175 11.00 -4.80 -14.97
N SER A 176 11.35 -5.08 -16.23
CA SER A 176 10.61 -6.06 -17.04
C SER A 176 10.50 -7.45 -16.37
N SER A 177 11.49 -7.82 -15.55
CA SER A 177 11.45 -9.06 -14.77
C SER A 177 10.43 -9.02 -13.64
N GLU A 178 10.22 -7.87 -12.98
CA GLU A 178 9.19 -7.70 -11.95
C GLU A 178 7.79 -7.82 -12.58
N MET A 179 7.61 -7.33 -13.81
CA MET A 179 6.36 -7.47 -14.57
C MET A 179 6.05 -8.93 -14.91
N GLN A 180 7.03 -9.66 -15.43
CA GLN A 180 6.87 -11.08 -15.76
C GLN A 180 6.54 -11.90 -14.50
N LEU A 181 7.19 -11.61 -13.38
CA LEU A 181 6.90 -12.25 -12.09
C LEU A 181 5.51 -11.87 -11.59
N SER A 182 5.07 -10.63 -11.74
CA SER A 182 3.70 -10.21 -11.38
C SER A 182 2.64 -11.01 -12.14
N VAL A 183 2.82 -11.24 -13.45
CA VAL A 183 1.90 -12.07 -14.25
C VAL A 183 1.90 -13.52 -13.78
N LEU A 184 3.07 -14.11 -13.55
CA LEU A 184 3.19 -15.49 -13.06
C LEU A 184 2.55 -15.65 -11.68
N VAL A 185 2.79 -14.70 -10.78
CA VAL A 185 2.19 -14.63 -9.45
C VAL A 185 0.67 -14.47 -9.55
N SER A 186 0.15 -13.78 -10.56
CA SER A 186 -1.29 -13.65 -10.79
C SER A 186 -1.93 -15.00 -11.12
N PHE A 187 -1.29 -15.76 -12.01
CA PHE A 187 -1.75 -17.09 -12.40
C PHE A 187 -1.70 -18.08 -11.23
N VAL A 188 -0.55 -18.16 -10.54
CA VAL A 188 -0.38 -19.04 -9.36
C VAL A 188 -1.33 -18.62 -8.23
N GLY A 189 -1.49 -17.31 -8.01
CA GLY A 189 -2.41 -16.77 -7.02
C GLY A 189 -3.86 -17.13 -7.31
N SER A 190 -4.28 -17.10 -8.58
CA SER A 190 -5.63 -17.55 -8.99
C SER A 190 -5.83 -19.04 -8.75
N LEU A 191 -4.85 -19.88 -9.05
CA LEU A 191 -4.92 -21.32 -8.78
C LEU A 191 -5.03 -21.61 -7.28
N ILE A 192 -4.20 -20.97 -6.44
CA ILE A 192 -4.27 -21.14 -4.98
C ILE A 192 -5.62 -20.64 -4.45
N ALA A 193 -6.09 -19.48 -4.92
CA ALA A 193 -7.40 -18.95 -4.56
C ALA A 193 -8.54 -19.87 -4.96
N PHE A 194 -8.45 -20.52 -6.13
CA PHE A 194 -9.43 -21.50 -6.58
C PHE A 194 -9.49 -22.71 -5.64
N LEU A 195 -8.34 -23.20 -5.18
CA LEU A 195 -8.26 -24.30 -4.22
C LEU A 195 -8.82 -23.92 -2.84
N LEU A 196 -8.56 -22.68 -2.39
CA LEU A 196 -9.08 -22.15 -1.13
C LEU A 196 -10.60 -22.01 -1.15
N VAL A 197 -11.17 -21.40 -2.20
CA VAL A 197 -12.61 -21.13 -2.30
C VAL A 197 -13.44 -22.42 -2.52
N ASN A 198 -12.83 -23.46 -3.10
CA ASN A 198 -13.44 -24.79 -3.22
C ASN A 198 -13.25 -25.67 -1.97
N GLU A 199 -12.68 -25.13 -0.89
CA GLU A 199 -12.48 -25.85 0.38
C GLU A 199 -11.73 -27.19 0.20
N VAL A 200 -10.84 -27.25 -0.80
CA VAL A 200 -9.97 -28.41 -1.01
C VAL A 200 -9.00 -28.56 0.17
N PHE A 201 -8.65 -27.44 0.80
CA PHE A 201 -7.91 -27.44 2.05
C PHE A 201 -8.85 -27.83 3.20
N PRO A 202 -8.49 -28.84 3.99
CA PRO A 202 -9.31 -29.27 5.11
C PRO A 202 -9.45 -28.15 6.17
N ASN A 203 -10.61 -28.08 6.82
CA ASN A 203 -11.04 -27.01 7.74
C ASN A 203 -10.12 -26.78 8.97
N TRP A 204 -9.04 -27.54 9.13
CA TRP A 204 -8.02 -27.31 10.18
C TRP A 204 -6.95 -26.29 9.78
N VAL A 205 -6.95 -25.78 8.54
CA VAL A 205 -5.90 -24.85 8.07
C VAL A 205 -6.41 -23.41 8.00
N VAL A 206 -7.66 -23.19 7.59
CA VAL A 206 -8.20 -21.85 7.33
C VAL A 206 -9.65 -21.76 7.83
N ASP A 207 -9.94 -20.77 8.68
CA ASP A 207 -11.26 -20.54 9.29
C ASP A 207 -12.22 -19.74 8.37
N PHE A 208 -12.35 -20.11 7.10
CA PHE A 208 -13.36 -19.51 6.19
C PHE A 208 -14.31 -20.59 5.67
N GLU A 209 -15.61 -20.38 5.86
CA GLU A 209 -16.67 -21.24 5.31
C GLU A 209 -17.32 -20.50 4.12
N PHE A 210 -17.19 -21.05 2.92
CA PHE A 210 -17.73 -20.48 1.67
C PHE A 210 -18.99 -21.22 1.19
N GLY A 211 -19.76 -21.78 2.12
CA GLY A 211 -20.97 -22.55 1.84
C GLY A 211 -22.07 -21.77 1.12
N SER A 212 -22.02 -20.44 1.13
CA SER A 212 -23.00 -19.54 0.51
C SER A 212 -22.68 -19.15 -0.95
N LEU A 213 -21.50 -19.48 -1.47
CA LEU A 213 -21.07 -19.08 -2.81
C LEU A 213 -21.42 -20.14 -3.87
N ASP A 214 -22.15 -19.73 -4.89
CA ASP A 214 -22.36 -20.53 -6.11
C ASP A 214 -21.04 -20.82 -6.82
N GLY A 215 -20.96 -21.95 -7.54
CA GLY A 215 -19.75 -22.37 -8.26
C GLY A 215 -19.21 -21.33 -9.25
N TYR A 216 -20.08 -20.57 -9.92
CA TYR A 216 -19.67 -19.47 -10.79
C TYR A 216 -19.08 -18.29 -10.01
N ALA A 217 -19.67 -17.93 -8.88
CA ALA A 217 -19.16 -16.87 -8.02
C ALA A 217 -17.78 -17.26 -7.45
N LYS A 218 -17.57 -18.54 -7.10
CA LYS A 218 -16.27 -19.07 -6.66
C LYS A 218 -15.16 -18.86 -7.70
N ILE A 219 -15.46 -19.09 -8.99
CA ILE A 219 -14.52 -18.86 -10.09
C ILE A 219 -14.20 -17.37 -10.23
N CYS A 220 -15.21 -16.50 -10.24
CA CYS A 220 -15.02 -15.05 -10.35
C CYS A 220 -14.17 -14.49 -9.22
N VAL A 221 -14.43 -14.93 -7.98
CA VAL A 221 -13.67 -14.53 -6.79
C VAL A 221 -12.22 -14.99 -6.89
N SER A 222 -11.97 -16.24 -7.29
CA SER A 222 -10.62 -16.76 -7.47
C SER A 222 -9.80 -15.98 -8.51
N ILE A 223 -10.39 -15.65 -9.67
CA ILE A 223 -9.72 -14.86 -10.70
C ILE A 223 -9.37 -13.47 -10.15
N PHE A 224 -10.33 -12.84 -9.47
CA PHE A 224 -10.13 -11.51 -8.88
C PHE A 224 -9.04 -11.51 -7.80
N MET A 225 -8.99 -12.53 -6.94
CA MET A 225 -7.91 -12.72 -5.95
C MET A 225 -6.54 -12.90 -6.61
N GLY A 226 -6.47 -13.64 -7.71
CA GLY A 226 -5.24 -13.79 -8.49
C GLY A 226 -4.76 -12.47 -9.09
N VAL A 227 -5.66 -11.69 -9.69
CA VAL A 227 -5.34 -10.35 -10.21
C VAL A 227 -4.85 -9.43 -9.10
N LEU A 228 -5.53 -9.41 -7.95
CA LEU A 228 -5.08 -8.64 -6.79
C LEU A 228 -3.67 -9.04 -6.33
N ALA A 229 -3.36 -10.34 -6.30
CA ALA A 229 -2.03 -10.82 -5.93
C ALA A 229 -0.95 -10.31 -6.90
N GLY A 230 -1.20 -10.36 -8.21
CA GLY A 230 -0.29 -9.81 -9.21
C GLY A 230 -0.04 -8.31 -9.04
N VAL A 231 -1.12 -7.55 -8.90
CA VAL A 231 -1.07 -6.08 -8.75
C VAL A 231 -0.32 -5.69 -7.48
N LEU A 232 -0.41 -6.47 -6.41
CA LEU A 232 0.26 -6.23 -5.13
C LEU A 232 1.73 -6.67 -5.12
N TYR A 233 2.18 -7.51 -6.05
CA TYR A 233 3.55 -8.01 -6.10
C TYR A 233 4.60 -6.88 -6.21
N VAL A 234 4.41 -5.94 -7.14
CA VAL A 234 5.35 -4.83 -7.37
C VAL A 234 5.42 -3.89 -6.15
N PRO A 235 4.27 -3.44 -5.57
CA PRO A 235 4.25 -2.77 -4.27
C PRO A 235 4.97 -3.53 -3.15
N ALA A 236 4.73 -4.83 -3.01
CA ALA A 236 5.32 -5.64 -1.95
C ALA A 236 6.84 -5.76 -2.10
N ALA A 237 7.35 -5.92 -3.33
CA ALA A 237 8.78 -5.96 -3.61
C ALA A 237 9.48 -4.63 -3.25
N LYS A 238 8.84 -3.49 -3.52
CA LYS A 238 9.36 -2.17 -3.10
C LYS A 238 9.33 -2.00 -1.58
N THR A 239 8.29 -2.48 -0.92
CA THR A 239 8.20 -2.48 0.55
C THR A 239 9.27 -3.35 1.19
N ALA A 240 9.58 -4.51 0.60
CA ALA A 240 10.68 -5.36 1.05
C ALA A 240 12.03 -4.66 0.95
N ARG A 241 12.30 -3.95 -0.15
CA ARG A 241 13.52 -3.13 -0.30
C ARG A 241 13.62 -2.02 0.73
N ALA A 242 12.52 -1.29 0.92
CA ALA A 242 12.44 -0.22 1.92
C ALA A 242 12.68 -0.76 3.34
N TYR A 243 12.08 -1.90 3.68
CA TYR A 243 12.27 -2.59 4.95
C TYR A 243 13.73 -3.03 5.14
N TRP A 244 14.33 -3.67 4.13
CA TRP A 244 15.73 -4.10 4.18
C TRP A 244 16.66 -2.92 4.41
N LEU A 245 16.47 -1.82 3.66
CA LEU A 245 17.27 -0.61 3.80
C LEU A 245 17.09 0.09 5.15
N ALA A 246 15.90 0.03 5.76
CA ALA A 246 15.65 0.60 7.08
C ALA A 246 16.31 -0.21 8.20
N THR A 247 16.40 -1.54 8.05
CA THR A 247 16.77 -2.48 9.12
C THR A 247 18.23 -2.90 9.07
N ASP A 248 18.80 -3.16 7.89
CA ASP A 248 20.14 -3.75 7.71
C ASP A 248 21.28 -2.70 7.61
N GLN A 249 21.04 -1.48 8.13
CA GLN A 249 22.02 -0.39 8.09
C GLN A 249 23.26 -0.63 8.95
N ILE A 250 23.29 -1.70 9.75
CA ILE A 250 24.37 -2.00 10.70
C ILE A 250 25.72 -2.18 9.97
N ARG A 251 25.72 -2.54 8.68
CA ARG A 251 26.95 -2.68 7.88
C ARG A 251 27.38 -1.40 7.14
N CYS A 252 26.47 -0.46 6.90
CA CYS A 252 26.75 0.78 6.19
C CYS A 252 26.59 1.95 7.17
N ASN A 253 27.69 2.39 7.80
CA ASN A 253 27.71 3.54 8.72
C ASN A 253 27.54 4.88 7.96
N LEU A 254 26.53 4.97 7.09
CA LEU A 254 26.15 6.22 6.43
C LEU A 254 25.08 6.89 7.28
N SER A 255 25.50 7.89 8.04
CA SER A 255 24.62 8.82 8.75
C SER A 255 23.55 9.45 7.83
N MET A 256 23.82 9.53 6.52
CA MET A 256 22.90 10.04 5.50
C MET A 256 21.68 9.13 5.22
N ILE A 257 21.81 7.81 5.44
CA ILE A 257 20.78 6.81 5.16
C ILE A 257 19.96 6.50 6.43
N TYR A 258 20.41 6.95 7.60
CA TYR A 258 19.78 6.68 8.89
C TYR A 258 18.34 7.19 8.95
N CYS A 259 17.39 6.24 9.12
CA CYS A 259 16.06 6.58 9.58
C CYS A 259 16.15 6.78 11.09
N GLY A 260 15.70 7.92 11.61
CA GLY A 260 15.59 8.11 13.06
C GLY A 260 14.87 6.91 13.71
N TRP A 261 15.14 6.69 15.01
CA TRP A 261 14.65 5.52 15.75
C TRP A 261 13.14 5.27 15.56
N LEU A 262 12.32 6.32 15.54
CA LEU A 262 10.88 6.22 15.33
C LEU A 262 10.50 5.58 13.99
N GLY A 263 11.15 5.97 12.89
CA GLY A 263 10.85 5.42 11.56
C GLY A 263 11.22 3.94 11.47
N ARG A 264 12.33 3.55 12.08
CA ARG A 264 12.76 2.15 12.17
C ARG A 264 11.79 1.32 13.00
N MET A 265 11.40 1.79 14.19
CA MET A 265 10.41 1.08 15.03
C MET A 265 9.07 0.94 14.29
N LEU A 266 8.63 1.97 13.59
CA LEU A 266 7.38 1.94 12.83
C LEU A 266 7.43 0.88 11.72
N VAL A 267 8.51 0.81 10.95
CA VAL A 267 8.71 -0.21 9.90
C VAL A 267 8.73 -1.64 10.50
N TYR A 268 9.38 -1.84 11.66
CA TYR A 268 9.37 -3.13 12.35
C TYR A 268 7.97 -3.54 12.82
N VAL A 269 7.27 -2.66 13.52
CA VAL A 269 5.92 -2.95 14.04
C VAL A 269 4.97 -3.21 12.88
N THR A 270 5.08 -2.46 11.77
CA THR A 270 4.23 -2.67 10.58
C THR A 270 4.43 -4.06 10.00
N TYR A 271 5.68 -4.50 9.84
CA TYR A 271 5.98 -5.83 9.31
C TYR A 271 5.50 -6.95 10.26
N LEU A 272 5.82 -6.84 11.56
CA LEU A 272 5.40 -7.82 12.55
C LEU A 272 3.88 -7.92 12.66
N LEU A 273 3.19 -6.79 12.65
CA LEU A 273 1.73 -6.76 12.71
C LEU A 273 1.09 -7.33 11.45
N THR A 274 1.69 -7.11 10.26
CA THR A 274 1.23 -7.71 9.00
C THR A 274 1.34 -9.24 9.06
N LEU A 275 2.47 -9.77 9.54
CA LEU A 275 2.64 -11.22 9.74
C LEU A 275 1.65 -11.76 10.78
N PHE A 276 1.56 -11.11 11.94
CA PHE A 276 0.66 -11.52 13.01
C PHE A 276 -0.80 -11.55 12.53
N ALA A 277 -1.28 -10.47 11.89
CA ALA A 277 -2.65 -10.40 11.38
C ALA A 277 -2.94 -11.46 10.30
N SER A 278 -1.94 -11.81 9.48
CA SER A 278 -2.08 -12.88 8.48
C SER A 278 -2.25 -14.28 9.12
N LEU A 279 -1.55 -14.54 10.24
CA LEU A 279 -1.57 -15.81 10.96
C LEU A 279 -2.83 -16.01 11.80
N LEU A 280 -3.50 -14.93 12.24
CA LEU A 280 -4.71 -15.02 13.07
C LEU A 280 -5.87 -15.80 12.44
N TRP A 281 -5.86 -15.97 11.11
CA TRP A 281 -6.87 -16.69 10.34
C TRP A 281 -6.51 -18.14 10.05
N ILE A 282 -5.32 -18.57 10.49
CA ILE A 282 -4.83 -19.94 10.37
C ILE A 282 -5.22 -20.68 11.66
N SER A 283 -6.04 -21.72 11.55
CA SER A 283 -6.69 -22.37 12.69
C SER A 283 -5.74 -22.83 13.81
N PRO A 284 -4.55 -23.42 13.57
CA PRO A 284 -3.65 -23.79 14.67
C PRO A 284 -3.13 -22.58 15.47
N PHE A 285 -3.00 -21.41 14.86
CA PHE A 285 -2.60 -20.20 15.57
C PHE A 285 -3.79 -19.53 16.28
N ALA A 286 -4.96 -19.59 15.66
CA ALA A 286 -6.21 -19.13 16.27
C ALA A 286 -6.58 -19.94 17.52
N ASP A 287 -6.46 -21.27 17.44
CA ASP A 287 -6.72 -22.20 18.53
C ASP A 287 -5.82 -22.00 19.76
N LEU A 288 -4.63 -21.42 19.56
CA LEU A 288 -3.72 -21.06 20.67
C LEU A 288 -4.22 -19.86 21.46
N LEU A 289 -5.02 -18.98 20.84
CA LEU A 289 -5.52 -17.74 21.43
C LEU A 289 -6.98 -17.83 21.90
N VAL A 290 -7.73 -18.83 21.42
CA VAL A 290 -9.14 -19.05 21.77
C VAL A 290 -9.26 -20.02 22.93
N ASN A 291 -10.01 -19.62 23.97
CA ASN A 291 -10.30 -20.52 25.08
C ASN A 291 -11.40 -21.54 24.70
N LYS A 292 -11.02 -22.81 24.54
CA LYS A 292 -11.93 -23.92 24.20
C LYS A 292 -12.82 -24.37 25.38
N ASN A 293 -12.60 -23.86 26.58
CA ASN A 293 -13.30 -24.29 27.80
C ASN A 293 -14.56 -23.46 28.14
N VAL A 294 -14.81 -22.35 27.44
CA VAL A 294 -15.99 -21.48 27.66
C VAL A 294 -17.21 -22.06 26.94
N GLY A 295 -17.73 -23.17 27.44
CA GLY A 295 -18.98 -23.77 26.91
C GLY A 295 -19.20 -25.24 27.22
N VAL A 296 -18.15 -26.01 27.54
CA VAL A 296 -18.27 -27.44 27.83
C VAL A 296 -18.23 -27.67 29.33
N LYS A 297 -19.41 -27.72 29.97
CA LYS A 297 -19.55 -28.34 31.29
C LYS A 297 -19.30 -29.85 31.13
N LYS A 298 -18.15 -30.31 31.64
CA LYS A 298 -17.65 -31.70 31.77
C LYS A 298 -16.74 -32.18 30.63
N VAL A 299 -15.48 -32.46 30.94
CA VAL A 299 -14.84 -33.81 31.01
C VAL A 299 -13.31 -33.63 31.11
N GLY A 300 -12.66 -34.35 32.04
CA GLY A 300 -11.23 -34.71 31.97
C GLY A 300 -10.25 -33.77 32.69
N TYR A 301 -9.72 -34.21 33.83
CA TYR A 301 -8.83 -33.48 34.74
C TYR A 301 -7.39 -33.25 34.24
N THR A 302 -7.03 -33.64 33.01
CA THR A 302 -5.62 -33.69 32.57
C THR A 302 -5.18 -32.61 31.56
N ASN A 303 -6.09 -31.82 30.98
CA ASN A 303 -5.76 -30.70 30.08
C ASN A 303 -5.79 -29.31 30.75
N ARG A 304 -5.87 -29.26 32.09
CA ARG A 304 -6.16 -28.04 32.87
C ARG A 304 -5.02 -27.02 33.00
N LEU A 305 -3.83 -27.27 32.44
CA LEU A 305 -2.66 -26.39 32.68
C LEU A 305 -2.27 -25.50 31.49
N VAL A 306 -2.87 -25.66 30.31
CA VAL A 306 -2.56 -24.84 29.12
C VAL A 306 -3.77 -24.04 28.61
N GLY A 307 -4.92 -24.10 29.30
CA GLY A 307 -6.22 -23.75 28.72
C GLY A 307 -7.00 -22.57 29.31
N ASP A 308 -6.43 -21.75 30.19
CA ASP A 308 -7.16 -20.63 30.83
C ASP A 308 -6.74 -19.24 30.34
N VAL A 309 -5.79 -19.14 29.41
CA VAL A 309 -5.29 -17.87 28.88
C VAL A 309 -5.72 -17.71 27.42
N GLY A 310 -7.01 -17.48 27.18
CA GLY A 310 -7.54 -17.27 25.83
C GLY A 310 -8.78 -16.38 25.83
N MET A 311 -8.97 -15.63 24.74
CA MET A 311 -10.16 -14.81 24.53
C MET A 311 -11.39 -15.70 24.27
N SER A 312 -12.59 -15.17 24.55
CA SER A 312 -13.83 -15.80 24.09
C SER A 312 -13.90 -15.77 22.56
N ARG A 313 -14.63 -16.70 21.93
CA ARG A 313 -14.73 -16.77 20.46
C ARG A 313 -15.29 -15.47 19.85
N SER A 314 -16.24 -14.82 20.52
CA SER A 314 -16.79 -13.53 20.08
C SER A 314 -15.77 -12.39 20.20
N ASP A 315 -15.01 -12.34 21.30
CA ASP A 315 -14.00 -11.29 21.50
C ASP A 315 -12.83 -11.48 20.53
N PHE A 316 -12.52 -12.72 20.19
CA PHE A 316 -11.47 -13.07 19.25
C PHE A 316 -11.80 -12.64 17.81
N GLU A 317 -13.05 -12.79 17.34
CA GLU A 317 -13.47 -12.27 16.04
C GLU A 317 -13.38 -10.73 15.98
N VAL A 318 -13.76 -10.07 17.07
CA VAL A 318 -13.61 -8.61 17.20
C VAL A 318 -12.13 -8.21 17.20
N PHE A 319 -11.28 -8.95 17.90
CA PHE A 319 -9.84 -8.76 17.93
C PHE A 319 -9.19 -8.92 16.55
N ARG A 320 -9.55 -9.96 15.79
CA ARG A 320 -9.10 -10.18 14.39
C ARG A 320 -9.35 -8.95 13.52
N LEU A 321 -10.55 -8.37 13.62
CA LEU A 321 -10.93 -7.19 12.86
C LEU A 321 -10.16 -5.93 13.31
N TYR A 322 -9.91 -5.76 14.61
CA TYR A 322 -9.07 -4.67 15.11
C TYR A 322 -7.62 -4.81 14.66
N CYS A 323 -7.07 -6.04 14.59
CA CYS A 323 -5.74 -6.27 14.05
C CYS A 323 -5.65 -5.87 12.57
N LEU A 324 -6.66 -6.22 11.74
CA LEU A 324 -6.73 -5.79 10.35
C LEU A 324 -6.79 -4.25 10.24
N LEU A 325 -7.63 -3.59 11.05
CA LEU A 325 -7.68 -2.12 11.11
C LEU A 325 -6.33 -1.52 11.48
N ALA A 326 -5.69 -2.05 12.52
CA ALA A 326 -4.40 -1.59 12.99
C ALA A 326 -3.31 -1.79 11.92
N THR A 327 -3.31 -2.90 11.16
CA THR A 327 -2.38 -3.08 10.04
C THR A 327 -2.58 -2.03 8.95
N GLY A 328 -3.83 -1.77 8.54
CA GLY A 328 -4.13 -0.77 7.51
C GLY A 328 -3.69 0.63 7.92
N VAL A 329 -4.02 1.07 9.13
CA VAL A 329 -3.64 2.39 9.67
C VAL A 329 -2.12 2.51 9.82
N LEU A 330 -1.46 1.50 10.37
CA LEU A 330 -0.02 1.55 10.59
C LEU A 330 0.76 1.55 9.28
N GLN A 331 0.31 0.78 8.27
CA GLN A 331 0.87 0.85 6.92
C GLN A 331 0.70 2.26 6.32
N MET A 332 -0.44 2.93 6.53
CA MET A 332 -0.64 4.32 6.09
C MET A 332 0.34 5.29 6.77
N LEU A 333 0.56 5.13 8.08
CA LEU A 333 1.54 5.93 8.83
C LEU A 333 2.98 5.66 8.39
N SER A 334 3.27 4.43 7.96
CA SER A 334 4.58 4.01 7.47
C SER A 334 4.95 4.58 6.09
N LEU A 335 3.96 5.12 5.36
CA LEU A 335 4.13 5.61 3.99
C LEU A 335 5.31 6.59 3.86
N ARG A 336 5.42 7.54 4.80
CA ARG A 336 6.50 8.54 4.80
C ARG A 336 7.87 7.90 5.01
N ALA A 337 7.97 6.95 5.93
CA ALA A 337 9.22 6.24 6.20
C ALA A 337 9.65 5.40 4.99
N ASN A 338 8.71 4.66 4.37
CA ASN A 338 8.97 3.85 3.18
C ASN A 338 9.40 4.71 1.99
N LEU A 339 8.80 5.88 1.80
CA LEU A 339 9.19 6.81 0.74
C LEU A 339 10.58 7.42 0.95
N GLN A 340 10.93 7.74 2.20
CA GLN A 340 12.30 8.17 2.50
C GLN A 340 13.30 7.05 2.21
N MET A 341 12.98 5.81 2.55
CA MET A 341 13.84 4.66 2.22
C MET A 341 13.99 4.46 0.72
N PHE A 342 12.91 4.62 -0.05
CA PHE A 342 12.96 4.58 -1.50
C PHE A 342 13.91 5.64 -2.08
N LEU A 343 13.89 6.87 -1.56
CA LEU A 343 14.84 7.90 -1.97
C LEU A 343 16.28 7.56 -1.55
N ASN A 344 16.46 7.00 -0.36
CA ASN A 344 17.77 6.59 0.16
C ASN A 344 18.39 5.42 -0.63
N GLU A 345 17.58 4.57 -1.29
CA GLU A 345 18.06 3.50 -2.17
C GLU A 345 18.98 4.05 -3.28
N SER A 346 18.64 5.23 -3.81
CA SER A 346 19.46 5.89 -4.82
C SER A 346 20.82 6.33 -4.29
N VAL A 347 20.89 6.79 -3.03
CA VAL A 347 22.15 7.19 -2.38
C VAL A 347 23.00 5.97 -2.06
N LEU A 348 22.39 4.88 -1.59
CA LEU A 348 23.12 3.64 -1.36
C LEU A 348 23.77 3.15 -2.67
N SER A 349 23.01 3.20 -3.78
CA SER A 349 23.53 2.78 -5.09
C SER A 349 24.66 3.67 -5.60
N TRP A 350 24.62 4.97 -5.29
CA TRP A 350 25.72 5.89 -5.55
C TRP A 350 26.94 5.54 -4.69
N TYR A 351 26.77 5.35 -3.39
CA TYR A 351 27.84 5.03 -2.45
C TYR A 351 28.54 3.71 -2.80
N GLN A 352 27.75 2.66 -3.09
CA GLN A 352 28.29 1.37 -3.53
C GLN A 352 29.13 1.50 -4.79
N ARG A 353 28.70 2.28 -5.78
CA ARG A 353 29.45 2.45 -7.04
C ARG A 353 30.68 3.33 -6.89
N LEU A 354 30.62 4.32 -6.01
CA LEU A 354 31.74 5.18 -5.65
C LEU A 354 32.91 4.34 -5.08
N HIS A 355 32.60 3.35 -4.24
CA HIS A 355 33.61 2.59 -3.52
C HIS A 355 33.90 1.18 -4.07
N ALA A 356 33.03 0.61 -4.91
CA ALA A 356 33.21 -0.75 -5.45
C ALA A 356 34.14 -0.83 -6.67
N SER A 357 34.47 0.30 -7.32
CA SER A 357 35.20 0.28 -8.58
C SER A 357 36.33 1.31 -8.63
N LYS A 358 37.41 0.99 -9.34
CA LYS A 358 38.55 1.89 -9.56
C LYS A 358 38.19 3.09 -10.45
N VAL A 359 37.13 2.96 -11.26
CA VAL A 359 36.57 4.04 -12.09
C VAL A 359 35.04 4.07 -11.84
N PRO A 360 34.55 4.98 -10.98
CA PRO A 360 33.14 5.02 -10.64
C PRO A 360 32.29 5.61 -11.78
N ASP A 361 31.26 4.87 -12.19
CA ASP A 361 30.26 5.34 -13.16
C ASP A 361 29.26 6.32 -12.52
N LEU A 362 29.71 7.57 -12.31
CA LEU A 362 28.88 8.64 -11.73
C LEU A 362 27.65 8.99 -12.59
N THR A 363 27.73 8.74 -13.90
CA THR A 363 26.62 9.00 -14.83
C THR A 363 25.42 8.10 -14.56
N TYR A 364 25.67 6.83 -14.20
CA TYR A 364 24.62 5.88 -13.84
C TYR A 364 23.98 6.26 -12.51
N SER A 365 24.79 6.56 -11.48
CA SER A 365 24.26 6.97 -10.17
C SER A 365 23.45 8.25 -10.26
N ARG A 366 23.88 9.23 -11.07
CA ARG A 366 23.11 10.45 -11.32
C ARG A 366 21.76 10.14 -11.97
N ARG A 367 21.73 9.30 -13.00
CA ARG A 367 20.48 8.86 -13.63
C ARG A 367 19.57 8.15 -12.63
N LYS A 368 20.12 7.29 -11.76
CA LYS A 368 19.35 6.57 -10.75
C LYS A 368 18.75 7.51 -9.69
N VAL A 369 19.50 8.49 -9.20
CA VAL A 369 19.01 9.53 -8.28
C VAL A 369 17.91 10.37 -8.92
N PHE A 370 18.10 10.80 -10.17
CA PHE A 370 17.08 11.54 -10.92
C PHE A 370 15.81 10.70 -11.10
N LEU A 371 15.94 9.42 -11.45
CA LEU A 371 14.83 8.51 -11.67
C LEU A 371 13.99 8.31 -10.39
N HIS A 372 14.63 8.09 -9.24
CA HIS A 372 13.92 7.93 -7.96
C HIS A 372 13.19 9.21 -7.55
N ASN A 373 13.78 10.37 -7.84
CA ASN A 373 13.14 11.66 -7.58
C ASN A 373 11.96 11.91 -8.54
N HIS A 374 12.10 11.54 -9.81
CA HIS A 374 11.07 11.70 -10.84
C HIS A 374 9.85 10.80 -10.58
N TYR A 375 10.07 9.54 -10.21
CA TYR A 375 9.02 8.53 -9.94
C TYR A 375 8.62 8.44 -8.46
N LEU A 376 8.91 9.45 -7.64
CA LEU A 376 8.57 9.45 -6.22
C LEU A 376 7.07 9.26 -5.96
N CYS A 377 6.22 10.00 -6.69
CA CYS A 377 4.76 9.90 -6.49
C CYS A 377 4.21 8.55 -6.94
N LEU A 378 4.82 7.94 -7.96
CA LEU A 378 4.51 6.59 -8.41
C LEU A 378 4.78 5.57 -7.29
N ALA A 379 5.95 5.65 -6.66
CA ALA A 379 6.27 4.82 -5.50
C ALA A 379 5.31 5.09 -4.32
N GLY A 380 4.87 6.35 -4.15
CA GLY A 380 3.88 6.73 -3.14
C GLY A 380 2.54 6.01 -3.32
N ILE A 381 2.04 5.93 -4.55
CA ILE A 381 0.79 5.20 -4.86
C ILE A 381 0.96 3.71 -4.53
N GLN A 382 2.11 3.12 -4.88
CA GLN A 382 2.37 1.70 -4.64
C GLN A 382 2.46 1.36 -3.14
N PHE A 383 3.16 2.16 -2.33
CA PHE A 383 3.21 1.94 -0.88
C PHE A 383 1.86 2.16 -0.20
N PHE A 384 1.04 3.07 -0.73
CA PHE A 384 -0.26 3.40 -0.15
C PHE A 384 -1.34 2.37 -0.49
N ALA A 385 -1.24 1.71 -1.64
CA ALA A 385 -2.28 0.85 -2.17
C ALA A 385 -2.70 -0.33 -1.29
N PRO A 386 -1.80 -1.16 -0.72
CA PRO A 386 -2.20 -2.25 0.16
C PRO A 386 -3.00 -1.75 1.37
N SER A 387 -2.54 -0.67 1.99
CA SER A 387 -3.22 -0.03 3.13
C SER A 387 -4.62 0.46 2.76
N ALA A 388 -4.74 1.15 1.63
CA ALA A 388 -6.03 1.66 1.14
C ALA A 388 -7.01 0.52 0.85
N LEU A 389 -6.57 -0.57 0.21
CA LEU A 389 -7.41 -1.72 -0.09
C LEU A 389 -7.91 -2.40 1.19
N VAL A 390 -7.02 -2.63 2.18
CA VAL A 390 -7.38 -3.24 3.47
C VAL A 390 -8.45 -2.44 4.18
N LEU A 391 -8.28 -1.11 4.28
CA LEU A 391 -9.22 -0.21 4.96
C LEU A 391 -10.56 -0.11 4.23
N LEU A 392 -10.55 -0.08 2.89
CA LEU A 392 -11.78 -0.03 2.10
C LEU A 392 -12.58 -1.34 2.20
N PHE A 393 -11.92 -2.49 2.07
CA PHE A 393 -12.59 -3.80 2.22
C PHE A 393 -13.15 -4.00 3.63
N LEU A 394 -12.37 -3.63 4.66
CA LEU A 394 -12.82 -3.70 6.05
C LEU A 394 -13.96 -2.71 6.35
N GLY A 395 -13.93 -1.51 5.76
CA GLY A 395 -15.00 -0.54 5.93
C GLY A 395 -16.29 -0.98 5.23
N LEU A 396 -16.20 -1.56 4.03
CA LEU A 396 -17.34 -2.12 3.30
C LEU A 396 -17.94 -3.33 4.03
N SER A 397 -17.13 -4.17 4.68
CA SER A 397 -17.62 -5.34 5.42
C SER A 397 -18.41 -4.99 6.68
N ARG A 398 -18.34 -3.75 7.16
CA ARG A 398 -19.07 -3.26 8.34
C ARG A 398 -20.47 -2.75 8.02
N ILE A 399 -20.87 -2.75 6.75
CA ILE A 399 -22.19 -2.31 6.34
C ILE A 399 -23.16 -3.50 6.48
N GLU A 400 -24.06 -3.43 7.47
CA GLU A 400 -25.01 -4.50 7.80
C GLU A 400 -26.33 -4.42 7.01
N ASP A 401 -26.40 -3.57 5.98
CA ASP A 401 -27.64 -3.37 5.23
C ASP A 401 -27.85 -4.47 4.19
N ASN A 402 -29.04 -5.06 4.18
CA ASN A 402 -29.60 -5.88 3.10
C ASN A 402 -29.85 -5.04 1.83
N VAL A 403 -28.80 -4.40 1.31
CA VAL A 403 -28.85 -3.58 0.10
C VAL A 403 -29.09 -4.46 -1.13
N LEU A 404 -28.54 -5.68 -1.13
CA LEU A 404 -28.67 -6.60 -2.24
C LEU A 404 -30.11 -7.07 -2.45
N ASP A 405 -30.90 -7.24 -1.39
CA ASP A 405 -32.33 -7.64 -1.48
C ASP A 405 -33.17 -6.67 -2.34
N HIS A 406 -32.70 -5.44 -2.56
CA HIS A 406 -33.39 -4.42 -3.37
C HIS A 406 -32.95 -4.38 -4.84
N PHE A 407 -31.90 -5.13 -5.23
CA PHE A 407 -31.40 -5.21 -6.61
C PHE A 407 -31.53 -6.66 -7.14
N PRO A 408 -32.70 -7.05 -7.68
CA PRO A 408 -32.95 -8.44 -8.12
C PRO A 408 -31.96 -8.93 -9.20
N ALA A 409 -31.34 -8.02 -9.97
CA ALA A 409 -30.30 -8.37 -10.95
C ALA A 409 -28.97 -8.80 -10.31
N LEU A 410 -28.61 -8.28 -9.13
CA LEU A 410 -27.41 -8.70 -8.39
C LEU A 410 -27.66 -9.93 -7.50
N CYS A 411 -28.89 -10.09 -6.98
CA CYS A 411 -29.27 -11.27 -6.19
C CYS A 411 -29.11 -12.60 -6.95
N ASN A 412 -29.30 -12.59 -8.28
CA ASN A 412 -29.12 -13.77 -9.12
C ASN A 412 -27.64 -14.15 -9.34
N LEU A 413 -26.69 -13.30 -8.94
CA LEU A 413 -25.25 -13.46 -9.20
C LEU A 413 -24.42 -13.58 -7.91
N LEU A 414 -24.89 -12.98 -6.81
CA LEU A 414 -24.33 -13.15 -5.46
C LEU A 414 -25.47 -13.13 -4.41
N PRO A 415 -25.71 -14.24 -3.68
CA PRO A 415 -26.70 -14.26 -2.62
C PRO A 415 -26.24 -13.45 -1.39
N GLY A 416 -27.01 -12.43 -1.00
CA GLY A 416 -27.08 -11.91 0.37
C GLY A 416 -26.02 -10.91 0.86
N SER A 417 -26.44 -10.04 1.79
CA SER A 417 -25.59 -9.11 2.56
C SER A 417 -24.53 -9.84 3.42
N ALA A 418 -24.82 -11.05 3.88
CA ALA A 418 -23.89 -11.91 4.61
C ALA A 418 -22.63 -12.22 3.78
N LEU A 419 -22.81 -12.47 2.48
CA LEU A 419 -21.70 -12.73 1.55
C LEU A 419 -20.80 -11.49 1.43
N VAL A 420 -21.36 -10.28 1.30
CA VAL A 420 -20.56 -9.04 1.21
C VAL A 420 -19.72 -8.82 2.47
N LYS A 421 -20.27 -9.15 3.65
CA LYS A 421 -19.57 -9.05 4.94
C LYS A 421 -18.41 -10.05 5.01
N GLU A 422 -18.67 -11.32 4.76
CA GLU A 422 -17.65 -12.39 4.80
C GLU A 422 -16.58 -12.17 3.74
N MET A 423 -16.99 -11.86 2.51
CA MET A 423 -16.09 -11.58 1.40
C MET A 423 -15.25 -10.32 1.63
N GLY A 424 -15.82 -9.26 2.21
CA GLY A 424 -15.06 -8.04 2.53
C GLY A 424 -13.96 -8.32 3.56
N VAL A 425 -14.25 -9.08 4.61
CA VAL A 425 -13.24 -9.47 5.61
C VAL A 425 -12.19 -10.40 5.01
N PHE A 426 -12.63 -11.40 4.24
CA PHE A 426 -11.73 -12.33 3.55
C PHE A 426 -10.78 -11.60 2.61
N MET A 427 -11.27 -10.65 1.82
CA MET A 427 -10.43 -9.87 0.89
C MET A 427 -9.47 -8.93 1.60
N SER A 428 -9.89 -8.36 2.73
CA SER A 428 -8.99 -7.58 3.59
C SER A 428 -7.84 -8.45 4.11
N TRP A 429 -8.15 -9.66 4.60
CA TRP A 429 -7.15 -10.63 5.01
C TRP A 429 -6.25 -11.07 3.84
N TRP A 430 -6.82 -11.38 2.67
CA TRP A 430 -6.07 -11.81 1.48
C TRP A 430 -5.00 -10.77 1.07
N VAL A 431 -5.36 -9.48 1.06
CA VAL A 431 -4.41 -8.40 0.76
C VAL A 431 -3.26 -8.37 1.76
N VAL A 432 -3.54 -8.51 3.07
CA VAL A 432 -2.52 -8.55 4.14
C VAL A 432 -1.64 -9.80 4.01
N PHE A 433 -2.26 -10.97 3.82
CA PHE A 433 -1.59 -12.26 3.70
C PHE A 433 -0.62 -12.28 2.51
N VAL A 434 -1.12 -11.94 1.32
CA VAL A 434 -0.32 -11.91 0.09
C VAL A 434 0.82 -10.89 0.18
N SER A 435 0.54 -9.68 0.68
CA SER A 435 1.56 -8.66 0.89
C SER A 435 2.63 -9.13 1.88
N GLY A 436 2.24 -9.78 2.98
CA GLY A 436 3.14 -10.36 3.97
C GLY A 436 4.05 -11.43 3.36
N VAL A 437 3.47 -12.42 2.67
CA VAL A 437 4.21 -13.50 2.00
C VAL A 437 5.21 -12.96 0.99
N PHE A 438 4.82 -12.00 0.16
CA PHE A 438 5.74 -11.42 -0.83
C PHE A 438 6.83 -10.58 -0.20
N VAL A 439 6.53 -9.79 0.84
CA VAL A 439 7.56 -9.04 1.55
C VAL A 439 8.56 -10.01 2.19
N SER A 440 8.10 -11.04 2.90
CA SER A 440 8.96 -12.04 3.53
C SER A 440 9.80 -12.82 2.51
N THR A 441 9.20 -13.25 1.39
CA THR A 441 9.92 -13.99 0.34
C THR A 441 11.01 -13.12 -0.27
N ASN A 442 10.70 -11.87 -0.64
CA ASN A 442 11.70 -10.95 -1.17
C ASN A 442 12.81 -10.65 -0.16
N LEU A 443 12.49 -10.49 1.13
CA LEU A 443 13.48 -10.29 2.19
C LEU A 443 14.44 -11.47 2.34
N VAL A 444 13.93 -12.71 2.27
CA VAL A 444 14.78 -13.92 2.29
C VAL A 444 15.69 -13.93 1.07
N LEU A 445 15.18 -13.64 -0.12
CA LEU A 445 15.97 -13.59 -1.34
C LEU A 445 17.04 -12.48 -1.33
N TYR A 446 16.75 -11.33 -0.73
CA TYR A 446 17.75 -10.28 -0.50
C TYR A 446 18.84 -10.73 0.46
N ARG A 447 18.48 -11.40 1.57
CA ARG A 447 19.45 -11.91 2.55
C ARG A 447 20.32 -13.04 2.02
N GLN A 448 19.77 -13.88 1.15
CA GLN A 448 20.52 -14.95 0.48
C GLN A 448 21.38 -14.45 -0.68
N GLY A 449 21.31 -13.15 -1.03
CA GLY A 449 22.08 -12.55 -2.11
C GLY A 449 21.61 -12.94 -3.52
N VAL A 450 20.43 -13.55 -3.65
CA VAL A 450 19.83 -13.93 -4.93
C VAL A 450 19.26 -12.71 -5.65
N LEU A 451 18.66 -11.78 -4.90
CA LEU A 451 18.20 -10.50 -5.42
C LEU A 451 19.19 -9.38 -5.08
N TYR A 452 19.56 -8.59 -6.08
CA TYR A 452 20.38 -7.39 -5.90
C TYR A 452 19.50 -6.13 -5.87
N VAL A 453 19.79 -5.24 -4.92
CA VAL A 453 19.12 -3.93 -4.76
C VAL A 453 19.59 -2.92 -5.84
N SER A 454 20.68 -3.22 -6.56
CA SER A 454 21.31 -2.30 -7.52
C SER A 454 20.74 -2.37 -8.93
#